data_AF-A0A7C3BWQ6-F1
#
_entry.id   AF-A0A7C3BWQ6-F1
#
_cell.length_a   1.000
_cell.length_b   1.000
_cell.length_c   1.000
_cell.angle_alpha   90.00
_cell.angle_beta   90.00
_cell.angle_gamma   90.00
#
_symmetry.space_group_name_H-M   'P 1'
#
loop_
_entity.id
_entity.type
_entity.pdbx_description
1 polymer ?
#
loop_
_entity_poly.entity_id
_entity_poly.type
_entity_poly.pdbx_seq_one_letter_code
_entity_poly.pdbx_strand_id
1 'polypeptide(L)'
;MLDIQLSKAKIFYDQDQQAQEVLISYDTFRYLERLLAQLREHPQGYFWSEEWQTRIREGEADIQAGRTLQVTGENIEHALEWLDE
;
A
#
# COMPACT_ATOMS: atom_id res chain seq x y z
N MET A 1 2.66 -1.26 2.24
CA MET A 1 2.71 -0.94 0.80
C MET A 1 3.09 -2.20 0.01
N LEU A 2 2.53 -2.43 -1.18
CA LEU A 2 3.02 -3.45 -2.12
C LEU A 2 4.44 -3.06 -2.53
N ASP A 3 5.43 -3.45 -1.73
CA ASP A 3 6.84 -3.35 -2.12
C ASP A 3 7.15 -4.51 -3.09
N ILE A 4 6.40 -4.56 -4.19
CA ILE A 4 6.86 -5.26 -5.38
C ILE A 4 7.93 -4.36 -5.96
N GLN A 5 9.14 -4.50 -5.44
CA GLN A 5 10.29 -3.98 -6.14
C GLN A 5 10.20 -4.50 -7.58
N LEU A 6 10.11 -3.60 -8.56
CA LEU A 6 10.10 -3.96 -9.99
C LEU A 6 11.32 -4.83 -10.36
N SER A 7 12.37 -4.84 -9.54
CA SER A 7 13.49 -5.79 -9.61
C SER A 7 13.09 -7.27 -9.43
N LYS A 8 11.89 -7.56 -8.94
CA LYS A 8 11.36 -8.92 -8.69
C LYS A 8 10.37 -9.41 -9.74
N ALA A 9 10.05 -8.59 -10.74
CA ALA A 9 9.18 -8.95 -11.84
C ALA A 9 9.89 -8.71 -13.18
N LYS A 10 9.88 -9.71 -14.06
CA LYS A 10 10.37 -9.57 -15.44
C LYS A 10 9.18 -9.55 -16.38
N ILE A 11 8.99 -8.43 -17.08
CA ILE A 11 7.94 -8.25 -18.07
C ILE A 11 8.52 -8.62 -19.45
N PHE A 12 7.79 -9.44 -20.19
CA PHE A 12 8.10 -9.80 -21.57
C PHE A 12 7.15 -9.04 -22.49
N TYR A 13 7.74 -8.42 -23.51
CA TYR A 13 7.05 -7.62 -24.48
C TYR A 13 7.06 -8.32 -25.85
N ASP A 14 6.01 -8.16 -26.63
CA ASP A 14 5.99 -8.58 -28.04
C ASP A 14 6.76 -7.61 -28.94
N GLN A 15 6.71 -7.89 -30.25
CA GLN A 15 7.39 -7.10 -31.28
C GLN A 15 6.86 -5.66 -31.37
N ASP A 16 5.64 -5.40 -30.91
CA ASP A 16 4.99 -4.09 -30.89
C ASP A 16 5.14 -3.38 -29.53
N GLN A 17 6.05 -3.89 -28.67
CA GLN A 17 6.29 -3.42 -27.30
C GLN A 17 5.07 -3.49 -26.38
N GLN A 18 4.10 -4.36 -26.66
CA GLN A 18 2.99 -4.62 -25.75
C GLN A 18 3.38 -5.69 -24.72
N ALA A 19 3.06 -5.45 -23.45
CA ALA A 19 3.34 -6.40 -22.37
C ALA A 19 2.42 -7.63 -22.49
N GLN A 20 3.01 -8.82 -22.63
CA GLN A 20 2.27 -10.08 -22.82
C GLN A 20 2.39 -11.01 -21.62
N GLU A 21 3.59 -11.09 -21.04
CA GLU A 21 3.86 -12.02 -19.93
C GLU A 21 4.62 -11.33 -18.80
N VAL A 22 4.35 -11.77 -17.58
CA VAL A 22 5.07 -11.31 -16.38
C VAL A 22 5.56 -12.52 -15.61
N LEU A 23 6.87 -12.61 -15.45
CA LEU A 23 7.51 -13.59 -14.58
C LEU A 23 7.74 -12.96 -13.20
N ILE A 24 7.20 -13.59 -12.18
CA ILE A 24 7.37 -13.25 -10.76
C ILE A 24 7.79 -14.49 -9.97
N SER A 25 8.36 -14.30 -8.79
CA SER A 25 8.58 -15.44 -7.90
C SER A 25 7.26 -16.05 -7.45
N TYR A 26 7.28 -17.34 -7.13
CA TYR A 26 6.09 -18.03 -6.61
C TYR A 26 5.58 -17.40 -5.31
N ASP A 27 6.48 -16.94 -4.43
CA ASP A 27 6.10 -16.24 -3.20
C ASP A 27 5.35 -14.94 -3.48
N THR A 28 5.81 -14.16 -4.48
CA THR A 28 5.12 -12.95 -4.91
C THR A 28 3.75 -13.27 -5.49
N PHE A 29 3.62 -14.34 -6.28
CA PHE A 29 2.32 -14.80 -6.77
C PHE A 29 1.35 -15.14 -5.62
N ARG A 30 1.81 -15.93 -4.64
CA ARG A 30 0.99 -16.33 -3.47
C ARG A 30 0.63 -15.17 -2.55
N TYR A 31 1.45 -14.14 -2.51
CA TYR A 31 1.14 -12.90 -1.81
C TYR A 31 0.02 -12.12 -2.52
N LEU A 32 0.16 -11.92 -3.84
CA LEU A 32 -0.85 -11.25 -4.67
C LEU A 32 -2.20 -11.95 -4.62
N GLU A 33 -2.22 -13.27 -4.73
CA GLU A 33 -3.45 -14.06 -4.64
C GLU A 33 -4.18 -13.85 -3.30
N ARG A 34 -3.45 -13.89 -2.18
CA ARG A 34 -4.01 -13.65 -0.84
C ARG A 34 -4.56 -12.24 -0.70
N LEU A 35 -3.82 -11.24 -1.19
CA LEU A 35 -4.27 -9.85 -1.18
C LEU A 35 -5.57 -9.68 -2.00
N LEU A 36 -5.61 -10.23 -3.21
CA LEU A 36 -6.80 -10.16 -4.07
C LEU A 36 -8.01 -10.86 -3.45
N ALA A 37 -7.80 -12.00 -2.77
CA ALA A 37 -8.87 -12.67 -2.02
C ALA A 37 -9.42 -11.78 -0.90
N GLN A 38 -8.55 -11.18 -0.10
CA GLN A 38 -8.95 -10.26 0.98
C GLN A 38 -9.71 -9.04 0.44
N LEU A 39 -9.28 -8.48 -0.69
CA LEU A 39 -9.96 -7.34 -1.33
C LEU A 39 -11.35 -7.69 -1.90
N ARG A 40 -11.59 -8.96 -2.26
CA ARG A 40 -12.92 -9.41 -2.68
C ARG A 40 -13.88 -9.55 -1.50
N GLU A 41 -13.38 -10.01 -0.36
CA GLU A 41 -14.18 -10.18 0.86
C GLU A 41 -14.43 -8.84 1.58
N HIS A 42 -13.47 -7.93 1.50
CA HIS A 42 -13.55 -6.59 2.07
C HIS A 42 -13.17 -5.58 0.99
N PRO A 43 -14.17 -4.94 0.33
CA PRO A 43 -13.91 -3.99 -0.76
C PRO A 43 -13.30 -2.70 -0.19
N GLN A 44 -12.02 -2.76 0.13
CA GLN A 44 -11.20 -1.62 0.55
C GLN A 44 -10.30 -1.14 -0.59
N GLY A 45 -10.71 -1.42 -1.83
CA GLY A 45 -9.99 -1.00 -3.04
C GLY A 45 -9.79 0.52 -3.13
N TYR A 46 -10.54 1.32 -2.36
CA TYR A 46 -10.33 2.76 -2.25
C TYR A 46 -8.92 3.12 -1.72
N PHE A 47 -8.31 2.28 -0.87
CA PHE A 47 -6.93 2.53 -0.41
C PHE A 47 -5.91 2.49 -1.56
N TRP A 48 -6.26 1.91 -2.71
CA TRP A 48 -5.41 1.85 -3.91
C TRP A 48 -5.64 3.03 -4.87
N SER A 49 -6.53 3.96 -4.56
CA SER A 49 -6.63 5.20 -5.35
C SER A 49 -5.36 6.03 -5.20
N GLU A 50 -5.06 6.86 -6.21
CA GLU A 50 -3.91 7.77 -6.18
C GLU A 50 -3.97 8.72 -4.97
N GLU A 51 -5.17 9.20 -4.64
CA GLU A 51 -5.44 10.01 -3.46
C GLU A 51 -5.00 9.30 -2.17
N TRP A 52 -5.49 8.09 -1.93
CA TRP A 52 -5.16 7.34 -0.72
C TRP A 52 -3.70 6.89 -0.68
N GLN A 53 -3.12 6.48 -1.80
CA GLN A 53 -1.69 6.15 -1.87
C GLN A 53 -0.81 7.37 -1.56
N THR A 54 -1.25 8.57 -1.95
CA THR A 54 -0.54 9.81 -1.59
C THR A 54 -0.64 10.09 -0.10
N ARG A 55 -1.83 10.01 0.49
CA ARG A 55 -2.02 10.18 1.95
C ARG A 55 -1.23 9.15 2.77
N ILE A 56 -1.15 7.90 2.30
CA ILE A 56 -0.34 6.87 2.95
C ILE A 56 1.15 7.23 2.92
N ARG A 57 1.68 7.69 1.77
CA ARG A 57 3.08 8.10 1.65
C ARG A 57 3.42 9.31 2.52
N GLU A 58 2.52 10.28 2.61
CA GLU A 58 2.67 11.42 3.51
C GLU A 58 2.74 10.96 4.97
N GLY A 59 1.82 10.09 5.40
CA GLY A 59 1.84 9.52 6.75
C GLY A 59 3.10 8.71 7.04
N GLU A 60 3.60 7.93 6.08
CA GLU A 60 4.88 7.21 6.23
C GLU A 60 6.07 8.16 6.38
N ALA A 61 6.08 9.28 5.64
CA ALA A 61 7.11 10.31 5.77
C ALA A 61 7.03 11.02 7.14
N ASP A 62 5.82 11.23 7.68
CA ASP A 62 5.61 11.77 9.01
C ASP A 62 6.12 10.81 10.10
N ILE A 63 5.83 9.51 9.99
CA ILE A 63 6.38 8.47 10.88
C ILE A 63 7.91 8.49 10.88
N GLN A 64 8.52 8.50 9.70
CA GLN A 64 9.99 8.50 9.56
C GLN A 64 10.63 9.76 10.13
N ALA A 65 9.95 10.90 10.02
CA ALA A 65 10.42 12.17 10.57
C ALA A 65 10.09 12.36 12.06
N GLY A 66 9.45 11.38 12.72
CA GLY A 66 9.02 11.48 14.11
C GLY A 66 7.89 12.49 14.34
N ARG A 67 7.14 12.87 13.29
CA ARG A 67 5.96 13.73 13.37
C ARG A 67 4.72 12.90 13.69
N THR A 68 4.79 12.10 14.74
CA THR A 68 3.70 11.22 15.18
C THR A 68 3.39 11.43 16.64
N LEU A 69 2.12 11.28 16.98
CA LEU A 69 1.66 11.26 18.36
C LEU A 69 1.41 9.81 18.78
N GLN A 70 2.08 9.36 19.83
CA GLN A 70 1.80 8.05 20.41
C GLN A 70 0.60 8.16 21.36
N VAL A 71 -0.43 7.37 21.07
CA VAL A 71 -1.72 7.44 21.77
C VAL A 71 -1.97 6.12 22.49
N THR A 72 -2.36 6.19 23.75
CA THR A 72 -2.91 5.11 24.57
C THR A 72 -4.42 5.31 24.71
N GLY A 73 -5.14 4.31 25.23
CA GLY A 73 -6.58 4.45 25.46
C GLY A 73 -6.93 5.60 26.41
N GLU A 74 -6.00 6.00 27.28
CA GLU A 74 -6.21 7.05 28.29
C GLU A 74 -6.08 8.47 27.73
N ASN A 75 -5.36 8.65 26.60
CA ASN A 75 -5.08 9.97 26.03
C ASN A 75 -5.69 10.17 24.62
N ILE A 76 -6.54 9.23 24.19
CA ILE A 76 -7.14 9.25 22.85
C ILE A 76 -8.03 10.47 22.61
N GLU A 77 -8.76 10.95 23.63
CA GLU A 77 -9.61 12.14 23.49
C GLU A 77 -8.80 13.40 23.18
N HIS A 78 -7.68 13.62 23.88
CA HIS A 78 -6.77 14.72 23.59
C HIS A 78 -6.07 14.60 22.23
N ALA A 79 -5.79 13.37 21.78
CA ALA A 79 -5.23 13.16 20.46
C ALA A 79 -6.23 13.49 19.33
N LEU A 80 -7.53 13.32 19.57
CA LEU A 80 -8.58 13.68 18.62
C LEU A 80 -8.76 15.20 18.51
N GLU A 81 -8.59 15.94 19.61
CA GLU A 81 -8.61 17.42 19.59
C GLU A 81 -7.54 18.01 18.67
N TRP A 82 -6.35 17.38 18.61
CA TRP A 82 -5.26 17.78 17.72
C TRP A 82 -5.56 17.53 16.23
N LEU A 83 -6.47 16.62 15.90
CA LEU A 83 -6.85 16.31 14.51
C LEU A 83 -7.93 17.24 13.96
N ASP A 84 -8.63 17.98 14.84
CA ASP A 84 -9.70 18.91 14.49
C ASP A 84 -9.21 20.37 14.28
N GLU A 85 -7.92 20.66 14.52
CA GLU A 85 -7.26 21.95 14.24
C GLU A 85 -6.57 22.00 12.86
#